data_AF-A0A2A4IQM3-F1
#
_entry.id   AF-A0A2A4IQM3-F1
#
_cell.length_a   1.000
_cell.length_b   1.000
_cell.length_c   1.000
_cell.angle_alpha   90.00
_cell.angle_beta   90.00
_cell.angle_gamma   90.00
#
_symmetry.space_group_name_H-M   'P 1'
#
loop_
_entity.id
_entity.type
_entity.pdbx_description
1 polymer ?
#
loop_
_entity_poly.entity_id
_entity_poly.type
_entity_poly.pdbx_seq_one_letter_code
_entity_poly.pdbx_strand_id
1 'polypeptide(L)'
;MGIIKKTDKKEKNNKTKKIEISREKLEAREIPLLFSIINFSSNIPISMYTDTIGIKTAESSYRGAMHSEVNRNISEEYLLNSKKSSIDLSVLYNVSSYSSFPIDASLSNRVLLEEEVHKKGNAVKLPPYKNINAPIGSVIRSRRSRRDFKGKPLTLSDLSTLLYYGDGISGDFDFKLNKDEYSTITFGDKYISKLRTAPSGGGLYPIYLYIAALNINNLDKGIYKYMPFTHSLEKIKLFNDKDLENYYNTNVFGGDIDLRKTALSIYYVYSIYENSRKYGDMALQFALIETGEIAQNIQLTAAASGILACDIGGFNKTLSEEFLNIDGQTNNVVHLTLLSK
;
A
#
# COMPACT_ATOMS: atom_id res chain seq x y z
N MET A 1 23.04 20.52 53.52
CA MET A 1 24.05 19.44 53.38
C MET A 1 23.30 18.12 53.45
N GLY A 2 22.95 17.53 52.31
CA GLY A 2 22.12 16.34 52.21
C GLY A 2 22.24 15.79 50.80
N ILE A 3 22.80 14.59 50.71
CA ILE A 3 23.59 14.07 49.59
C ILE A 3 22.71 13.64 48.41
N ILE A 4 23.07 14.12 47.21
CA ILE A 4 22.57 13.66 45.91
C ILE A 4 22.93 12.19 45.75
N LYS A 5 21.94 11.29 45.78
CA LYS A 5 22.11 9.91 45.35
C LYS A 5 22.32 9.89 43.84
N LYS A 6 23.57 9.72 43.41
CA LYS A 6 23.93 9.26 42.07
C LYS A 6 23.24 7.91 41.83
N THR A 7 22.24 7.89 40.96
CA THR A 7 21.76 6.65 40.35
C THR A 7 22.76 6.24 39.28
N ASP A 8 23.56 5.23 39.60
CA ASP A 8 24.46 4.56 38.65
C ASP A 8 23.64 4.00 37.48
N LYS A 9 23.72 4.65 36.32
CA LYS A 9 23.38 4.03 35.03
C LYS A 9 24.38 2.91 34.81
N LYS A 10 24.01 1.67 35.12
CA LYS A 10 24.68 0.48 34.59
C LYS A 10 24.53 0.51 33.07
N GLU A 11 25.55 1.01 32.38
CA GLU A 11 25.76 0.74 30.95
C GLU A 11 25.84 -0.79 30.80
N LYS A 12 24.78 -1.39 30.23
CA LYS A 12 24.85 -2.76 29.74
C LYS A 12 25.84 -2.76 28.57
N ASN A 13 27.06 -3.11 28.90
CA ASN A 13 28.15 -3.35 27.97
C ASN A 13 27.78 -4.60 27.13
N ASN A 14 26.95 -4.42 26.10
CA ASN A 14 26.72 -5.44 25.07
C ASN A 14 28.02 -5.56 24.28
N LYS A 15 28.97 -6.35 24.81
CA LYS A 15 30.15 -6.78 24.05
C LYS A 15 29.63 -7.61 22.88
N THR A 16 29.42 -6.98 21.73
CA THR A 16 29.16 -7.64 20.46
C THR A 16 30.31 -8.61 20.23
N LYS A 17 30.01 -9.90 20.35
CA LYS A 17 31.00 -10.96 20.18
C LYS A 17 31.43 -10.93 18.72
N LYS A 18 32.64 -10.40 18.43
CA LYS A 18 33.19 -10.41 17.08
C LYS A 18 33.31 -11.86 16.63
N ILE A 19 32.59 -12.21 15.56
CA ILE A 19 32.69 -13.53 14.93
C ILE A 19 33.82 -13.41 13.91
N GLU A 20 34.90 -14.14 14.13
CA GLU A 20 35.99 -14.24 13.16
C GLU A 20 35.60 -15.29 12.12
N ILE A 21 35.52 -14.89 10.85
CA ILE A 21 35.12 -15.74 9.73
C ILE A 21 36.17 -15.60 8.62
N SER A 22 36.54 -16.71 7.97
CA SER A 22 37.46 -16.64 6.83
C SER A 22 36.79 -15.93 5.65
N ARG A 23 37.60 -15.27 4.81
CA ARG A 23 37.12 -14.60 3.59
C ARG A 23 36.29 -15.53 2.72
N GLU A 24 36.73 -16.77 2.53
CA GLU A 24 36.01 -17.77 1.73
C GLU A 24 34.65 -18.15 2.35
N LYS A 25 34.56 -18.27 3.69
CA LYS A 25 33.29 -18.54 4.37
C LYS A 25 32.36 -17.33 4.37
N LEU A 26 32.92 -16.11 4.34
CA LEU A 26 32.17 -14.87 4.20
C LEU A 26 31.61 -14.77 2.77
N GLU A 27 32.47 -14.94 1.76
CA GLU A 27 32.10 -14.95 0.35
C GLU A 27 31.07 -16.06 0.06
N ALA A 28 31.24 -17.29 0.55
CA ALA A 28 30.27 -18.38 0.34
C ALA A 28 28.92 -18.17 1.07
N ARG A 29 28.89 -17.37 2.14
CA ARG A 29 27.65 -17.04 2.86
C ARG A 29 26.93 -15.82 2.30
N GLU A 30 27.69 -14.84 1.81
CA GLU A 30 27.18 -13.54 1.40
C GLU A 30 27.05 -13.38 -0.12
N ILE A 31 27.83 -14.12 -0.89
CA ILE A 31 27.70 -14.24 -2.34
C ILE A 31 26.90 -15.52 -2.57
N PRO A 32 25.63 -15.44 -3.00
CA PRO A 32 24.88 -16.64 -3.30
C PRO A 32 25.60 -17.41 -4.41
N LEU A 33 25.83 -18.71 -4.19
CA LEU A 33 26.07 -19.67 -5.25
C LEU A 33 24.84 -19.63 -6.17
N LEU A 34 24.93 -18.83 -7.24
CA LEU A 34 23.86 -18.61 -8.22
C LEU A 34 23.48 -19.87 -9.02
N PHE A 35 24.08 -21.03 -8.72
CA PHE A 35 24.01 -22.25 -9.53
C PHE A 35 23.23 -23.41 -8.89
N SER A 36 22.64 -23.26 -7.71
CA SER A 36 21.91 -24.36 -7.07
C SER A 36 20.61 -23.92 -6.40
N ILE A 37 19.70 -23.34 -7.18
CA ILE A 37 18.30 -23.21 -6.75
C ILE A 37 17.47 -24.14 -7.63
N ILE A 38 17.21 -25.32 -7.09
CA ILE A 38 16.37 -26.36 -7.68
C ILE A 38 14.91 -25.97 -7.48
N ASN A 39 14.28 -25.67 -8.62
CA ASN A 39 12.92 -25.99 -9.04
C ASN A 39 11.90 -26.40 -7.95
N PHE A 40 10.95 -25.51 -7.64
CA PHE A 40 9.65 -25.88 -7.09
C PHE A 40 8.55 -25.12 -7.85
N SER A 41 8.00 -25.75 -8.88
CA SER A 41 6.67 -25.40 -9.38
C SER A 41 5.83 -26.67 -9.55
N SER A 42 4.63 -26.64 -8.98
CA SER A 42 3.72 -27.77 -8.79
C SER A 42 2.66 -27.86 -9.88
N ASN A 43 3.02 -27.74 -11.16
CA ASN A 43 2.08 -27.94 -12.26
C ASN A 43 2.71 -28.88 -13.30
N ILE A 44 2.45 -30.17 -13.16
CA ILE A 44 2.76 -31.18 -14.18
C ILE A 44 1.56 -31.24 -15.14
N PRO A 45 1.76 -31.28 -16.47
CA PRO A 45 0.66 -31.47 -17.42
C PRO A 45 -0.03 -32.83 -17.19
N ILE A 46 -1.36 -32.81 -17.03
CA ILE A 46 -2.19 -34.01 -16.82
C ILE A 46 -2.33 -34.87 -18.09
N SER A 47 -1.92 -34.36 -19.27
CA SER A 47 -2.15 -35.06 -20.54
C SER A 47 -1.16 -34.70 -21.65
N MET A 48 -0.90 -35.67 -22.52
CA MET A 48 -0.09 -35.56 -23.74
C MET A 48 -0.78 -34.79 -24.89
N TYR A 49 -2.06 -34.42 -24.73
CA TYR A 49 -2.85 -33.72 -25.76
C TYR A 49 -3.01 -32.21 -25.52
N THR A 50 -2.29 -31.64 -24.55
CA THR A 50 -2.44 -30.25 -24.08
C THR A 50 -2.37 -29.21 -25.21
N ASP A 51 -1.59 -29.47 -26.26
CA ASP A 51 -1.43 -28.57 -27.41
C ASP A 51 -2.69 -28.42 -28.29
N THR A 52 -3.65 -29.34 -28.17
CA THR A 52 -4.88 -29.36 -29.00
C THR A 52 -6.10 -28.75 -28.33
N ILE A 53 -6.05 -28.53 -27.01
CA ILE A 53 -7.20 -28.09 -26.19
C ILE A 53 -7.18 -26.60 -25.84
N GLY A 54 -6.21 -25.83 -26.33
CA GLY A 54 -6.15 -24.38 -26.13
C GLY A 54 -5.85 -23.92 -24.70
N ILE A 55 -5.61 -24.85 -23.77
CA ILE A 55 -5.16 -24.57 -22.40
C ILE A 55 -3.63 -24.55 -22.43
N LYS A 56 -3.04 -23.38 -22.63
CA LYS A 56 -1.58 -23.19 -22.57
C LYS A 56 -1.12 -22.89 -21.15
N THR A 57 -0.05 -23.55 -20.72
CA THR A 57 0.77 -23.07 -19.59
C THR A 57 1.28 -21.67 -19.91
N ALA A 58 1.27 -20.75 -18.94
CA ALA A 58 1.84 -19.42 -19.14
C ALA A 58 3.30 -19.55 -19.63
N GLU A 59 3.60 -18.95 -20.78
CA GLU A 59 4.89 -19.12 -21.48
C GLU A 59 6.08 -18.71 -20.60
N SER A 60 5.88 -17.76 -19.70
CA SER A 60 6.84 -17.34 -18.66
C SER A 60 7.23 -18.47 -17.71
N SER A 61 6.30 -19.38 -17.38
CA SER A 61 6.53 -20.49 -16.45
C SER A 61 7.35 -21.63 -17.07
N TYR A 62 7.20 -21.88 -18.37
CA TYR A 62 7.97 -22.91 -19.09
C TYR A 62 9.36 -22.41 -19.50
N ARG A 63 9.46 -21.18 -20.03
CA ARG A 63 10.74 -20.61 -20.49
C ARG A 63 11.70 -20.25 -19.36
N GLY A 64 11.18 -19.90 -18.17
CA GLY A 64 12.01 -19.65 -17.01
C GLY A 64 12.59 -20.92 -16.35
N ALA A 65 11.96 -22.08 -16.57
CA ALA A 65 12.35 -23.33 -15.91
C ALA A 65 13.50 -24.08 -16.59
N MET A 66 13.73 -23.90 -17.90
CA MET A 66 14.64 -24.80 -18.65
C MET A 66 15.91 -24.13 -19.20
N HIS A 67 15.88 -22.88 -19.70
CA HIS A 67 16.97 -22.43 -20.61
C HIS A 67 17.31 -20.93 -20.67
N SER A 68 16.81 -20.05 -19.80
CA SER A 68 16.94 -18.61 -20.09
C SER A 68 17.73 -17.82 -19.06
N GLU A 69 18.84 -17.22 -19.49
CA GLU A 69 19.47 -16.06 -18.83
C GLU A 69 18.57 -14.81 -18.87
N VAL A 70 17.55 -14.80 -19.74
CA VAL A 70 16.67 -13.65 -20.05
C VAL A 70 15.26 -13.80 -19.45
N ASN A 71 14.83 -15.02 -19.10
CA ASN A 71 13.49 -15.32 -18.53
C ASN A 71 13.60 -15.79 -17.08
N ARG A 72 14.47 -15.15 -16.28
CA ARG A 72 14.44 -15.34 -14.83
C ARG A 72 13.10 -14.85 -14.30
N ASN A 73 12.58 -15.50 -13.27
CA ASN A 73 11.40 -15.01 -12.59
C ASN A 73 11.78 -13.67 -11.93
N ILE A 74 11.30 -12.54 -12.46
CA ILE A 74 11.65 -11.20 -11.95
C ILE A 74 11.33 -11.07 -10.46
N SER A 75 10.29 -11.74 -9.98
CA SER A 75 9.97 -11.76 -8.55
C SER A 75 11.04 -12.49 -7.72
N GLU A 76 11.64 -13.54 -8.26
CA GLU A 76 12.78 -14.23 -7.64
C GLU A 76 14.02 -13.33 -7.63
N GLU A 77 14.33 -12.69 -8.76
CA GLU A 77 15.45 -11.73 -8.84
C GLU A 77 15.26 -10.56 -7.86
N TYR A 78 14.05 -10.00 -7.79
CA TYR A 78 13.69 -8.97 -6.83
C TYR A 78 13.93 -9.43 -5.38
N LEU A 79 13.48 -10.63 -5.02
CA LEU A 79 13.70 -11.20 -3.68
C LEU A 79 15.18 -11.51 -3.42
N LEU A 80 15.94 -11.95 -4.42
CA LEU A 80 17.37 -12.19 -4.29
C LEU A 80 18.17 -10.89 -4.17
N ASN A 81 17.75 -9.81 -4.83
CA ASN A 81 18.35 -8.49 -4.70
C ASN A 81 18.16 -7.90 -3.29
N SER A 82 17.15 -8.37 -2.54
CA SER A 82 17.00 -8.02 -1.12
C SER A 82 18.05 -8.66 -0.21
N LYS A 83 18.78 -9.70 -0.66
CA LYS A 83 19.91 -10.31 0.06
C LYS A 83 21.14 -9.41 -0.06
N LYS A 84 21.26 -8.44 0.84
CA LYS A 84 22.44 -7.59 0.95
C LYS A 84 23.52 -8.26 1.80
N SER A 85 24.77 -8.18 1.35
CA SER A 85 25.95 -8.55 2.14
C SER A 85 25.99 -7.71 3.43
N SER A 86 26.52 -8.24 4.53
CA SER A 86 26.68 -7.46 5.77
C SER A 86 27.68 -6.30 5.63
N ILE A 87 28.46 -6.29 4.54
CA ILE A 87 29.40 -5.22 4.19
C ILE A 87 28.71 -4.11 3.38
N ASP A 88 27.52 -4.37 2.81
CA ASP A 88 26.75 -3.34 2.10
C ASP A 88 26.13 -2.33 3.08
N LEU A 89 26.84 -1.23 3.29
CA LEU A 89 26.42 -0.13 4.15
C LEU A 89 25.40 0.81 3.49
N SER A 90 25.03 0.61 2.21
CA SER A 90 24.17 1.54 1.47
C SER A 90 22.82 1.79 2.15
N VAL A 91 22.19 0.74 2.71
CA VAL A 91 20.91 0.88 3.41
C VAL A 91 21.07 1.71 4.68
N LEU A 92 22.14 1.48 5.44
CA LEU A 92 22.45 2.26 6.65
C LEU A 92 22.66 3.74 6.31
N TYR A 93 23.41 4.04 5.24
CA TYR A 93 23.61 5.41 4.78
C TYR A 93 22.33 6.05 4.23
N ASN A 94 21.53 5.32 3.45
CA ASN A 94 20.28 5.84 2.89
C ASN A 94 19.26 6.12 3.99
N VAL A 95 19.07 5.20 4.94
CA VAL A 95 18.14 5.39 6.05
C VAL A 95 18.57 6.53 6.95
N SER A 96 19.87 6.63 7.29
CA SER A 96 20.39 7.72 8.12
C SER A 96 20.30 9.08 7.41
N SER A 97 20.59 9.14 6.11
CA SER A 97 20.48 10.36 5.31
C SER A 97 19.03 10.80 5.11
N TYR A 98 18.09 9.84 5.09
CA TYR A 98 16.66 10.13 4.96
C TYR A 98 16.07 10.73 6.24
N SER A 99 16.67 10.48 7.41
CA SER A 99 16.32 11.15 8.68
C SER A 99 16.93 12.55 8.78
N SER A 100 16.90 13.31 7.67
CA SER A 100 17.42 14.67 7.59
C SER A 100 16.30 15.71 7.60
N PHE A 101 16.67 16.92 8.04
CA PHE A 101 15.77 18.07 8.18
C PHE A 101 14.82 18.30 6.97
N PRO A 102 15.26 18.27 5.70
CA PRO A 102 14.35 18.55 4.57
C PRO A 102 13.24 17.52 4.38
N ILE A 103 13.51 16.27 4.75
CA ILE A 103 12.54 15.17 4.61
C ILE A 103 11.46 15.27 5.69
N ASP A 104 11.88 15.49 6.93
CA ASP A 104 10.97 15.70 8.05
C ASP A 104 10.06 16.93 7.80
N ALA A 105 10.60 17.97 7.14
CA ALA A 105 9.83 19.14 6.71
C ALA A 105 8.76 18.76 5.69
N SER A 106 9.14 17.98 4.67
CA SER A 106 8.23 17.51 3.63
C SER A 106 7.08 16.68 4.21
N LEU A 107 7.38 15.77 5.15
CA LEU A 107 6.37 14.95 5.82
C LEU A 107 5.40 15.80 6.65
N SER A 108 5.91 16.82 7.34
CA SER A 108 5.09 17.73 8.17
C SER A 108 4.13 18.59 7.33
N ASN A 109 4.53 18.95 6.10
CA ASN A 109 3.76 19.84 5.23
C ASN A 109 2.83 19.13 4.24
N ARG A 110 2.66 17.82 4.31
CA ARG A 110 1.77 17.08 3.40
C ARG A 110 0.32 17.58 3.37
N VAL A 111 -0.15 18.17 4.47
CA VAL A 111 -1.48 18.78 4.57
C VAL A 111 -1.68 19.92 3.55
N LEU A 112 -0.61 20.64 3.17
CA LEU A 112 -0.69 21.76 2.23
C LEU A 112 -1.18 21.33 0.84
N LEU A 113 -0.83 20.11 0.42
CA LEU A 113 -1.29 19.55 -0.86
C LEU A 113 -2.81 19.41 -0.87
N GLU A 114 -3.40 18.98 0.26
CA GLU A 114 -4.85 18.83 0.37
C GLU A 114 -5.55 20.19 0.53
N GLU A 115 -4.97 21.11 1.29
CA GLU A 115 -5.50 22.47 1.41
C GLU A 115 -5.57 23.21 0.06
N GLU A 116 -4.61 22.96 -0.83
CA GLU A 116 -4.64 23.50 -2.19
C GLU A 116 -5.85 22.99 -2.99
N VAL A 117 -6.20 21.71 -2.84
CA VAL A 117 -7.39 21.10 -3.47
C VAL A 117 -8.67 21.75 -2.94
N HIS A 118 -8.76 21.99 -1.62
CA HIS A 118 -9.87 22.73 -1.01
C HIS A 118 -9.96 24.16 -1.57
N LYS A 119 -8.84 24.89 -1.68
CA LYS A 119 -8.79 26.24 -2.26
C LYS A 119 -9.27 26.29 -3.71
N LYS A 120 -9.02 25.23 -4.49
CA LYS A 120 -9.49 25.10 -5.88
C LYS A 120 -10.98 24.70 -5.99
N GLY A 121 -11.66 24.41 -4.88
CA GLY A 121 -13.06 24.00 -4.87
C GLY A 121 -13.31 22.57 -5.38
N ASN A 122 -12.27 21.74 -5.45
CA ASN A 122 -12.35 20.37 -5.95
C ASN A 122 -12.49 19.32 -4.83
N ALA A 123 -12.57 19.75 -3.57
CA ALA A 123 -12.69 18.86 -2.43
C ALA A 123 -14.16 18.65 -2.01
N VAL A 124 -14.51 17.41 -1.67
CA VAL A 124 -15.78 17.03 -1.05
C VAL A 124 -15.48 16.57 0.37
N LYS A 125 -15.94 17.32 1.37
CA LYS A 125 -15.73 16.98 2.79
C LYS A 125 -16.53 15.72 3.15
N LEU A 126 -15.88 14.76 3.80
CA LEU A 126 -16.56 13.58 4.33
C LEU A 126 -17.18 13.91 5.71
N PRO A 127 -18.34 13.32 6.04
CA PRO A 127 -18.87 13.39 7.40
C PRO A 127 -17.91 12.69 8.36
N PRO A 128 -17.98 12.95 9.67
CA PRO A 128 -17.23 12.19 10.66
C PRO A 128 -17.46 10.68 10.51
N TYR A 129 -16.39 9.90 10.67
CA TYR A 129 -16.47 8.44 10.69
C TYR A 129 -17.30 7.97 11.89
N LYS A 130 -17.91 6.79 11.76
CA LYS A 130 -18.65 6.16 12.86
C LYS A 130 -17.72 5.27 13.67
N ASN A 131 -17.85 5.32 15.00
CA ASN A 131 -17.20 4.34 15.86
C ASN A 131 -17.81 2.95 15.67
N ILE A 132 -16.95 1.95 15.46
CA ILE A 132 -17.35 0.54 15.31
C ILE A 132 -17.15 -0.19 16.64
N ASN A 133 -18.27 -0.56 17.27
CA ASN A 133 -18.29 -1.24 18.57
C ASN A 133 -18.45 -2.77 18.47
N ALA A 134 -17.77 -3.40 17.50
CA ALA A 134 -17.83 -4.84 17.29
C ALA A 134 -16.60 -5.53 17.92
N PRO A 135 -16.75 -6.64 18.68
CA PRO A 135 -15.62 -7.37 19.23
C PRO A 135 -14.69 -7.88 18.11
N ILE A 136 -13.42 -7.46 18.13
CA ILE A 136 -12.46 -7.74 17.04
C ILE A 136 -12.34 -9.23 16.69
N GLY A 137 -12.35 -10.10 17.70
CA GLY A 137 -12.30 -11.55 17.48
C GLY A 137 -13.53 -12.09 16.75
N SER A 138 -14.70 -11.48 16.92
CA SER A 138 -15.92 -11.83 16.17
C SER A 138 -15.81 -11.37 14.71
N VAL A 139 -15.36 -10.13 14.50
CA VAL A 139 -15.19 -9.55 13.15
C VAL A 139 -14.19 -10.35 12.31
N ILE A 140 -13.05 -10.72 12.88
CA ILE A 140 -12.03 -11.53 12.17
C ILE A 140 -12.62 -12.89 11.75
N ARG A 141 -13.40 -13.53 12.62
CA ARG A 141 -14.01 -14.84 12.32
C ARG A 141 -15.13 -14.75 11.28
N SER A 142 -15.92 -13.67 11.28
CA SER A 142 -17.05 -13.50 10.36
C SER A 142 -16.64 -12.95 8.99
N ARG A 143 -15.51 -12.23 8.90
CA ARG A 143 -15.00 -11.63 7.66
C ARG A 143 -14.83 -12.69 6.56
N ARG A 144 -15.47 -12.47 5.41
CA ARG A 144 -15.37 -13.31 4.21
C ARG A 144 -15.35 -12.41 2.99
N SER A 145 -14.68 -12.86 1.92
CA SER A 145 -14.77 -12.22 0.61
C SER A 145 -16.15 -12.54 0.03
N ARG A 146 -17.00 -11.53 -0.16
CA ARG A 146 -18.39 -11.69 -0.60
C ARG A 146 -18.56 -11.08 -1.98
N ARG A 147 -19.15 -11.86 -2.89
CA ARG A 147 -19.28 -11.53 -4.32
C ARG A 147 -20.73 -11.30 -4.75
N ASP A 148 -21.69 -11.63 -3.89
CA ASP A 148 -23.12 -11.66 -4.15
C ASP A 148 -23.80 -10.27 -4.01
N PHE A 149 -23.21 -9.25 -4.63
CA PHE A 149 -23.65 -7.86 -4.53
C PHE A 149 -25.11 -7.67 -4.98
N LYS A 150 -25.85 -6.82 -4.26
CA LYS A 150 -27.29 -6.61 -4.48
C LYS A 150 -27.64 -5.27 -5.14
N GLY A 151 -26.65 -4.43 -5.45
CA GLY A 151 -26.87 -3.12 -6.08
C GLY A 151 -27.48 -2.08 -5.14
N LYS A 152 -27.42 -2.31 -3.83
CA LYS A 152 -27.89 -1.36 -2.82
C LYS A 152 -26.86 -0.23 -2.63
N PRO A 153 -27.30 1.02 -2.42
CA PRO A 153 -26.38 2.12 -2.21
C PRO A 153 -25.69 2.04 -0.86
N LEU A 154 -24.44 2.51 -0.81
CA LEU A 154 -23.76 2.86 0.44
C LEU A 154 -24.12 4.28 0.86
N THR A 155 -24.03 4.57 2.16
CA THR A 155 -24.15 5.96 2.63
C THR A 155 -22.80 6.66 2.60
N LEU A 156 -22.78 8.00 2.51
CA LEU A 156 -21.54 8.77 2.62
C LEU A 156 -20.81 8.53 3.96
N SER A 157 -21.56 8.21 5.02
CA SER A 157 -21.00 7.83 6.32
C SER A 157 -20.37 6.43 6.31
N ASP A 158 -20.92 5.49 5.53
CA ASP A 158 -20.30 4.16 5.32
C ASP A 158 -18.94 4.33 4.61
N LEU A 159 -18.89 5.15 3.55
CA LEU A 159 -17.64 5.49 2.85
C LEU A 159 -16.62 6.17 3.76
N SER A 160 -17.05 7.20 4.50
CA SER A 160 -16.19 7.90 5.48
C SER A 160 -15.56 6.94 6.49
N THR A 161 -16.36 6.02 7.02
CA THR A 161 -15.91 5.04 8.03
C THR A 161 -14.92 4.05 7.44
N LEU A 162 -15.18 3.53 6.23
CA LEU A 162 -14.27 2.64 5.50
C LEU A 162 -12.91 3.29 5.25
N LEU A 163 -12.89 4.53 4.77
CA LEU A 163 -11.65 5.25 4.46
C LEU A 163 -10.88 5.66 5.72
N TYR A 164 -11.59 6.05 6.79
CA TYR A 164 -10.95 6.40 8.05
C TYR A 164 -10.24 5.18 8.67
N TYR A 165 -10.94 4.06 8.84
CA TYR A 165 -10.31 2.87 9.43
C TYR A 165 -9.30 2.21 8.48
N GLY A 166 -9.51 2.31 7.17
CA GLY A 166 -8.55 1.87 6.16
C GLY A 166 -7.21 2.60 6.29
N ASP A 167 -7.23 3.92 6.15
CA ASP A 167 -6.00 4.72 6.00
C ASP A 167 -6.13 6.19 6.48
N GLY A 168 -6.99 6.45 7.47
CA GLY A 168 -7.19 7.78 8.04
C GLY A 168 -6.12 8.19 9.05
N ILE A 169 -6.02 9.49 9.37
CA ILE A 169 -5.10 9.98 10.41
C ILE A 169 -5.57 9.52 11.81
N SER A 170 -4.69 8.83 12.53
CA SER A 170 -4.94 8.23 13.85
C SER A 170 -4.12 8.85 14.98
N GLY A 171 -3.10 9.65 14.66
CA GLY A 171 -2.24 10.27 15.66
C GLY A 171 -1.15 11.16 15.08
N ASP A 172 -0.26 11.60 15.96
CA ASP A 172 0.82 12.54 15.68
C ASP A 172 2.16 11.94 16.10
N PHE A 173 3.20 12.20 15.32
CA PHE A 173 4.60 11.83 15.59
C PHE A 173 5.48 13.07 15.56
N ASP A 174 6.03 13.45 16.71
CA ASP A 174 6.99 14.56 16.84
C ASP A 174 8.41 14.06 16.55
N PHE A 175 9.09 14.70 15.58
CA PHE A 175 10.47 14.37 15.21
C PHE A 175 11.49 14.75 16.30
N LYS A 176 11.10 15.54 17.32
CA LYS A 176 11.96 16.02 18.42
C LYS A 176 13.23 16.74 17.93
N LEU A 177 13.10 17.49 16.84
CA LEU A 177 14.19 18.28 16.28
C LEU A 177 14.56 19.45 17.21
N ASN A 178 15.85 19.81 17.23
CA ASN A 178 16.31 21.00 17.94
C ASN A 178 15.83 22.26 17.19
N LYS A 179 14.83 22.95 17.75
CA LYS A 179 14.19 24.10 17.11
C LYS A 179 15.11 25.32 16.99
N ASP A 180 16.15 25.38 17.82
CA ASP A 180 17.09 26.51 17.85
C ASP A 180 18.16 26.42 16.75
N GLU A 181 18.35 25.25 16.13
CA GLU A 181 19.34 25.02 15.08
C GLU A 181 18.85 25.36 13.67
N TYR A 182 17.53 25.42 13.44
CA TYR A 182 16.97 25.56 12.10
C TYR A 182 15.88 26.62 12.04
N SER A 183 16.08 27.64 11.20
CA SER A 183 15.07 28.68 10.97
C SER A 183 13.82 28.09 10.31
N THR A 184 12.68 28.35 10.94
CA THR A 184 11.39 27.64 10.88
C THR A 184 10.57 27.81 9.59
N ILE A 185 11.10 28.43 8.53
CA ILE A 185 10.30 28.75 7.33
C ILE A 185 9.77 27.47 6.64
N THR A 186 10.50 26.36 6.75
CA THR A 186 10.19 25.11 6.02
C THR A 186 9.27 24.15 6.77
N PHE A 187 9.13 24.24 8.10
CA PHE A 187 8.37 23.24 8.90
C PHE A 187 6.96 23.70 9.32
N GLY A 188 6.63 24.97 9.14
CA GLY A 188 5.46 25.58 9.77
C GLY A 188 5.61 25.64 11.29
N ASP A 189 4.49 25.87 12.01
CA ASP A 189 4.51 26.07 13.47
C ASP A 189 4.81 24.78 14.26
N LYS A 190 4.70 23.59 13.64
CA LYS A 190 4.80 22.28 14.31
C LYS A 190 5.60 21.27 13.47
N TYR A 191 6.55 20.61 14.12
CA TYR A 191 7.46 19.62 13.53
C TYR A 191 6.90 18.20 13.70
N ILE A 192 5.71 17.97 13.15
CA ILE A 192 4.92 16.75 13.40
C ILE A 192 4.57 16.06 12.09
N SER A 193 4.85 14.77 12.00
CA SER A 193 4.25 13.88 11.00
C SER A 193 2.95 13.28 11.52
N LYS A 194 2.03 12.94 10.63
CA LYS A 194 0.75 12.30 11.00
C LYS A 194 0.85 10.79 10.88
N LEU A 195 0.32 10.09 11.87
CA LEU A 195 0.20 8.63 11.88
C LEU A 195 -1.12 8.22 11.23
N ARG A 196 -1.11 7.11 10.47
CA ARG A 196 -2.33 6.53 9.88
C ARG A 196 -2.83 5.33 10.67
N THR A 197 -4.06 4.90 10.38
CA THR A 197 -4.64 3.67 10.97
C THR A 197 -3.93 2.42 10.49
N ALA A 198 -3.45 2.40 9.24
CA ALA A 198 -2.53 1.39 8.74
C ALA A 198 -1.07 1.79 9.07
N PRO A 199 -0.22 0.83 9.47
CA PRO A 199 1.20 1.09 9.60
C PRO A 199 1.84 1.28 8.21
N SER A 200 3.01 1.93 8.19
CA SER A 200 3.75 2.18 6.96
C SER A 200 5.25 2.09 7.21
N GLY A 201 5.99 1.51 6.28
CA GLY A 201 7.44 1.40 6.33
C GLY A 201 8.08 2.78 6.49
N GLY A 202 8.57 3.11 7.69
CA GLY A 202 9.15 4.41 8.00
C GLY A 202 8.16 5.58 8.03
N GLY A 203 6.85 5.34 8.06
CA GLY A 203 5.83 6.39 8.11
C GLY A 203 5.76 7.23 6.84
N LEU A 204 6.02 6.63 5.67
CA LEU A 204 6.10 7.34 4.39
C LEU A 204 4.79 7.31 3.60
N TYR A 205 3.89 6.40 3.91
CA TYR A 205 2.54 6.31 3.34
C TYR A 205 2.47 6.42 1.80
N PRO A 206 3.19 5.55 1.05
CA PRO A 206 3.25 5.57 -0.41
C PRO A 206 1.96 5.15 -1.12
N ILE A 207 0.95 4.66 -0.40
CA ILE A 207 -0.31 4.19 -0.99
C ILE A 207 -1.36 5.30 -0.94
N TYR A 208 -1.96 5.57 -2.11
CA TYR A 208 -3.12 6.44 -2.26
C TYR A 208 -4.37 5.63 -2.58
N LEU A 209 -5.48 5.96 -1.93
CA LEU A 209 -6.78 5.33 -2.21
C LEU A 209 -7.55 6.15 -3.24
N TYR A 210 -7.68 5.60 -4.44
CA TYR A 210 -8.58 6.11 -5.48
C TYR A 210 -9.90 5.36 -5.42
N ILE A 211 -10.98 6.08 -5.58
CA ILE A 211 -12.34 5.63 -5.33
C ILE A 211 -13.16 5.85 -6.59
N ALA A 212 -13.66 4.78 -7.20
CA ALA A 212 -14.78 4.88 -8.12
C ALA A 212 -16.08 4.80 -7.31
N ALA A 213 -16.73 5.95 -7.12
CA ALA A 213 -18.05 6.05 -6.51
C ALA A 213 -19.11 5.75 -7.57
N LEU A 214 -19.89 4.68 -7.38
CA LEU A 214 -20.86 4.19 -8.38
C LEU A 214 -22.29 4.29 -7.87
N ASN A 215 -22.50 3.99 -6.59
CA ASN A 215 -23.82 4.04 -5.95
C ASN A 215 -23.68 4.41 -4.47
N ILE A 216 -23.40 5.69 -4.21
CA ILE A 216 -23.24 6.24 -2.86
C ILE A 216 -24.22 7.41 -2.70
N ASN A 217 -25.03 7.37 -1.65
CA ASN A 217 -26.03 8.41 -1.40
C ASN A 217 -25.34 9.77 -1.20
N ASN A 218 -25.85 10.80 -1.89
CA ASN A 218 -25.38 12.19 -1.84
C ASN A 218 -23.91 12.37 -2.26
N LEU A 219 -23.42 11.50 -3.15
CA LEU A 219 -22.12 11.66 -3.82
C LEU A 219 -22.32 11.36 -5.31
N ASP A 220 -21.88 12.29 -6.16
CA ASP A 220 -21.95 12.09 -7.61
C ASP A 220 -21.08 10.91 -8.04
N LYS A 221 -21.47 10.26 -9.14
CA LYS A 221 -20.70 9.14 -9.69
C LYS A 221 -19.41 9.67 -10.30
N GLY A 222 -18.28 9.07 -9.97
CA GLY A 222 -16.99 9.56 -10.42
C GLY A 222 -15.80 8.91 -9.74
N ILE A 223 -14.63 9.44 -10.07
CA ILE A 223 -13.34 9.09 -9.51
C ILE A 223 -12.95 10.17 -8.52
N TYR A 224 -12.61 9.70 -7.33
CA TYR A 224 -12.18 10.52 -6.22
C TYR A 224 -10.86 9.98 -5.66
N LYS A 225 -10.03 10.85 -5.10
CA LYS A 225 -8.85 10.46 -4.32
C LYS A 225 -9.07 10.80 -2.86
N TYR A 226 -8.84 9.83 -1.97
CA TYR A 226 -8.97 10.07 -0.53
C TYR A 226 -7.83 10.96 -0.02
N MET A 227 -8.22 11.98 0.73
CA MET A 227 -7.34 12.98 1.35
C MET A 227 -7.41 12.81 2.88
N PRO A 228 -6.51 12.03 3.50
CA PRO A 228 -6.60 11.66 4.90
C PRO A 228 -6.39 12.83 5.87
N PHE A 229 -5.54 13.82 5.55
CA PHE A 229 -5.23 14.92 6.50
C PHE A 229 -6.44 15.80 6.77
N THR A 230 -7.21 16.08 5.72
CA THR A 230 -8.44 16.88 5.76
C THR A 230 -9.69 16.02 5.85
N HIS A 231 -9.57 14.69 5.84
CA HIS A 231 -10.67 13.73 5.80
C HIS A 231 -11.74 14.13 4.77
N SER A 232 -11.33 14.09 3.50
CA SER A 232 -12.14 14.51 2.36
C SER A 232 -11.80 13.71 1.11
N LEU A 233 -12.51 13.99 0.02
CA LEU A 233 -12.28 13.42 -1.30
C LEU A 233 -11.89 14.53 -2.27
N GLU A 234 -10.77 14.38 -2.97
CA GLU A 234 -10.47 15.17 -4.15
C GLU A 234 -11.28 14.61 -5.33
N LYS A 235 -12.07 15.45 -6.00
CA LYS A 235 -12.81 15.08 -7.21
C LYS A 235 -11.87 15.11 -8.41
N ILE A 236 -11.56 13.93 -8.95
CA ILE A 236 -10.68 13.76 -10.12
C ILE A 236 -11.49 13.85 -11.42
N LYS A 237 -12.60 13.11 -11.49
CA LYS A 237 -13.45 13.03 -12.69
C LYS A 237 -14.88 12.65 -12.31
N LEU A 238 -15.89 13.29 -12.87
CA LEU A 238 -17.28 12.82 -12.80
C LEU A 238 -17.59 11.94 -14.00
N PHE A 239 -18.43 10.93 -13.81
CA PHE A 239 -18.80 10.02 -14.89
C PHE A 239 -19.97 10.52 -15.71
N ASN A 240 -19.85 10.38 -17.03
CA ASN A 240 -20.99 10.27 -17.93
C ASN A 240 -21.36 8.79 -18.17
N ASP A 241 -22.41 8.53 -18.96
CA ASP A 241 -22.88 7.17 -19.25
C ASP A 241 -21.81 6.30 -19.93
N LYS A 242 -20.98 6.89 -20.80
CA LYS A 242 -19.89 6.19 -21.49
C LYS A 242 -18.79 5.77 -20.51
N ASP A 243 -18.46 6.62 -19.54
CA ASP A 243 -17.47 6.30 -18.50
C ASP A 243 -17.96 5.15 -17.62
N LEU A 244 -19.25 5.13 -17.26
CA LEU A 244 -19.85 4.04 -16.50
C LEU A 244 -19.85 2.71 -17.28
N GLU A 245 -20.25 2.74 -18.54
CA GLU A 245 -20.21 1.54 -19.39
C GLU A 245 -18.78 1.05 -19.60
N ASN A 246 -17.80 1.96 -19.75
CA ASN A 246 -16.40 1.57 -19.81
C ASN A 246 -15.96 0.86 -18.52
N TYR A 247 -16.31 1.40 -17.36
CA TYR A 247 -16.02 0.79 -16.06
C TYR A 247 -16.62 -0.64 -15.95
N TYR A 248 -17.86 -0.86 -16.38
CA TYR A 248 -18.50 -2.17 -16.30
C TYR A 248 -17.86 -3.22 -17.22
N ASN A 249 -17.28 -2.81 -18.35
CA ASN A 249 -16.77 -3.72 -19.36
C ASN A 249 -15.28 -4.03 -19.23
N THR A 250 -14.49 -3.18 -18.56
CA THR A 250 -13.02 -3.23 -18.66
C THR A 250 -12.30 -3.51 -17.34
N ASN A 251 -13.01 -3.44 -16.22
CA ASN A 251 -12.33 -3.26 -14.95
C ASN A 251 -11.94 -4.56 -14.24
N VAL A 252 -12.61 -5.68 -14.46
CA VAL A 252 -12.32 -6.96 -13.77
C VAL A 252 -12.45 -8.13 -14.74
N PHE A 253 -11.56 -9.10 -14.64
CA PHE A 253 -11.69 -10.38 -15.34
C PHE A 253 -11.68 -11.55 -14.33
N GLY A 254 -12.65 -12.47 -14.47
CA GLY A 254 -12.92 -13.53 -13.49
C GLY A 254 -14.35 -13.41 -12.93
N GLY A 255 -15.26 -14.23 -13.46
CA GLY A 255 -16.67 -13.87 -13.67
C GLY A 255 -17.70 -14.17 -12.58
N ASP A 256 -17.52 -13.71 -11.34
CA ASP A 256 -18.54 -13.92 -10.28
C ASP A 256 -19.07 -12.64 -9.62
N ILE A 257 -18.66 -11.45 -10.07
CA ILE A 257 -19.15 -10.17 -9.53
C ILE A 257 -19.77 -9.35 -10.64
N ASP A 258 -21.04 -9.01 -10.47
CA ASP A 258 -21.74 -8.06 -11.34
C ASP A 258 -21.33 -6.63 -10.97
N LEU A 259 -20.46 -6.02 -11.78
CA LEU A 259 -19.96 -4.66 -11.56
C LEU A 259 -21.07 -3.60 -11.56
N ARG A 260 -22.21 -3.85 -12.20
CA ARG A 260 -23.38 -2.95 -12.17
C ARG A 260 -24.05 -2.91 -10.80
N LYS A 261 -23.78 -3.91 -9.95
CA LYS A 261 -24.25 -4.01 -8.56
C LYS A 261 -23.22 -3.55 -7.53
N THR A 262 -22.03 -3.14 -7.96
CA THR A 262 -20.99 -2.58 -7.09
C THR A 262 -21.36 -1.15 -6.70
N ALA A 263 -21.23 -0.81 -5.41
CA ALA A 263 -21.49 0.54 -4.94
C ALA A 263 -20.22 1.42 -4.96
N LEU A 264 -19.08 0.78 -4.71
CA LEU A 264 -17.79 1.43 -4.48
C LEU A 264 -16.67 0.50 -4.94
N SER A 265 -15.67 1.07 -5.61
CA SER A 265 -14.40 0.39 -5.89
C SER A 265 -13.24 1.22 -5.38
N ILE A 266 -12.36 0.59 -4.60
CA ILE A 266 -11.17 1.22 -4.03
C ILE A 266 -9.95 0.64 -4.73
N TYR A 267 -9.22 1.48 -5.45
CA TYR A 267 -7.96 1.18 -6.09
C TYR A 267 -6.83 1.69 -5.21
N TYR A 268 -5.85 0.83 -4.98
CA TYR A 268 -4.67 1.13 -4.19
C TYR A 268 -3.57 1.49 -5.17
N VAL A 269 -3.21 2.77 -5.17
CA VAL A 269 -2.22 3.33 -6.10
C VAL A 269 -0.92 3.54 -5.35
N TYR A 270 0.11 2.79 -5.72
CA TYR A 270 1.46 2.94 -5.21
C TYR A 270 2.20 4.05 -5.95
N SER A 271 2.63 5.08 -5.22
CA SER A 271 3.56 6.11 -5.72
C SER A 271 5.00 5.75 -5.37
N ILE A 272 5.78 5.40 -6.39
CA ILE A 272 7.14 4.85 -6.25
C ILE A 272 8.08 5.79 -5.48
N TYR A 273 7.98 7.09 -5.74
CA TYR A 273 8.95 8.06 -5.22
C TYR A 273 8.74 8.45 -3.75
N GLU A 274 7.60 8.08 -3.15
CA GLU A 274 7.31 8.39 -1.75
C GLU A 274 8.29 7.65 -0.80
N ASN A 275 8.68 6.42 -1.13
CA ASN A 275 9.48 5.58 -0.25
C ASN A 275 10.77 5.01 -0.87
N SER A 276 10.91 5.00 -2.20
CA SER A 276 12.14 4.53 -2.89
C SER A 276 13.37 5.36 -2.55
N ARG A 277 13.21 6.66 -2.27
CA ARG A 277 14.33 7.51 -1.82
C ARG A 277 14.97 7.02 -0.51
N LYS A 278 14.20 6.36 0.36
CA LYS A 278 14.70 5.79 1.62
C LYS A 278 15.17 4.35 1.45
N TYR A 279 14.41 3.55 0.72
CA TYR A 279 14.53 2.09 0.73
C TYR A 279 15.02 1.47 -0.60
N GLY A 280 15.24 2.27 -1.64
CA GLY A 280 15.58 1.76 -2.97
C GLY A 280 14.54 0.73 -3.43
N ASP A 281 15.00 -0.40 -3.97
CA ASP A 281 14.13 -1.45 -4.49
C ASP A 281 13.25 -2.12 -3.42
N MET A 282 13.68 -2.14 -2.15
CA MET A 282 12.88 -2.70 -1.04
C MET A 282 11.58 -1.91 -0.79
N ALA A 283 11.50 -0.69 -1.31
CA ALA A 283 10.32 0.15 -1.24
C ALA A 283 9.05 -0.52 -1.77
N LEU A 284 9.16 -1.30 -2.85
CA LEU A 284 8.03 -2.03 -3.43
C LEU A 284 7.48 -3.08 -2.45
N GLN A 285 8.36 -3.85 -1.79
CA GLN A 285 7.94 -4.84 -0.79
C GLN A 285 7.15 -4.19 0.35
N PHE A 286 7.64 -3.06 0.87
CA PHE A 286 6.93 -2.31 1.90
C PHE A 286 5.58 -1.78 1.41
N ALA A 287 5.52 -1.27 0.18
CA ALA A 287 4.27 -0.79 -0.41
C ALA A 287 3.22 -1.91 -0.58
N LEU A 288 3.64 -3.11 -0.97
CA LEU A 288 2.73 -4.26 -1.10
C LEU A 288 2.23 -4.77 0.26
N ILE A 289 3.09 -4.80 1.28
CA ILE A 289 2.68 -5.13 2.66
C ILE A 289 1.66 -4.09 3.16
N GLU A 290 1.99 -2.81 3.03
CA GLU A 290 1.12 -1.69 3.43
C GLU A 290 -0.22 -1.72 2.72
N THR A 291 -0.23 -2.02 1.41
CA THR A 291 -1.46 -2.22 0.64
C THR A 291 -2.35 -3.31 1.25
N GLY A 292 -1.75 -4.44 1.62
CA GLY A 292 -2.47 -5.54 2.27
C GLY A 292 -3.01 -5.18 3.66
N GLU A 293 -2.26 -4.39 4.43
CA GLU A 293 -2.67 -3.90 5.75
C GLU A 293 -3.86 -2.94 5.65
N ILE A 294 -3.81 -1.98 4.72
CA ILE A 294 -4.93 -1.07 4.44
C ILE A 294 -6.15 -1.86 3.96
N ALA A 295 -5.96 -2.79 3.02
CA ALA A 295 -7.04 -3.60 2.49
C ALA A 295 -7.71 -4.45 3.57
N GLN A 296 -6.92 -5.07 4.45
CA GLN A 296 -7.46 -5.85 5.56
C GLN A 296 -8.22 -4.97 6.56
N ASN A 297 -7.74 -3.76 6.86
CA ASN A 297 -8.49 -2.80 7.68
C ASN A 297 -9.85 -2.47 7.05
N ILE A 298 -9.91 -2.23 5.75
CA ILE A 298 -11.16 -1.99 5.00
C ILE A 298 -12.07 -3.22 5.07
N GLN A 299 -11.54 -4.43 4.87
CA GLN A 299 -12.29 -5.69 4.93
C GLN A 299 -12.91 -5.94 6.31
N LEU A 300 -12.16 -5.68 7.39
CA LEU A 300 -12.66 -5.82 8.77
C LEU A 300 -13.71 -4.76 9.09
N THR A 301 -13.50 -3.53 8.65
CA THR A 301 -14.45 -2.41 8.79
C THR A 301 -15.76 -2.71 8.06
N ALA A 302 -15.67 -3.24 6.83
CA ALA A 302 -16.81 -3.67 6.04
C ALA A 302 -17.57 -4.81 6.73
N ALA A 303 -16.87 -5.85 7.19
CA ALA A 303 -17.47 -6.98 7.89
C ALA A 303 -18.20 -6.55 9.18
N ALA A 304 -17.62 -5.63 9.95
CA ALA A 304 -18.25 -5.09 11.16
C ALA A 304 -19.47 -4.21 10.88
N SER A 305 -19.52 -3.60 9.69
CA SER A 305 -20.61 -2.70 9.25
C SER A 305 -21.67 -3.39 8.39
N GLY A 306 -21.56 -4.71 8.20
CA GLY A 306 -22.47 -5.48 7.33
C GLY A 306 -22.36 -5.14 5.85
N ILE A 307 -21.21 -4.62 5.42
CA ILE A 307 -20.89 -4.29 4.02
C ILE A 307 -20.20 -5.49 3.39
N LEU A 308 -20.61 -5.84 2.17
CA LEU A 308 -19.98 -6.89 1.38
C LEU A 308 -18.73 -6.31 0.73
N ALA A 309 -17.58 -6.98 0.91
CA ALA A 309 -16.32 -6.58 0.30
C ALA A 309 -15.63 -7.79 -0.33
N CYS A 310 -14.93 -7.56 -1.44
CA CYS A 310 -14.09 -8.55 -2.08
C CYS A 310 -12.87 -7.88 -2.69
N ASP A 311 -11.70 -8.34 -2.28
CA ASP A 311 -10.45 -8.01 -2.94
C ASP A 311 -10.34 -8.76 -4.27
N ILE A 312 -9.78 -8.09 -5.28
CA ILE A 312 -9.70 -8.56 -6.66
C ILE A 312 -8.25 -8.52 -7.12
N GLY A 313 -7.67 -9.70 -7.36
CA GLY A 313 -6.34 -9.81 -7.95
C GLY A 313 -6.32 -9.81 -9.49
N GLY A 314 -7.47 -10.09 -10.14
CA GLY A 314 -7.59 -10.16 -11.60
C GLY A 314 -8.32 -8.95 -12.17
N PHE A 315 -7.57 -7.92 -12.57
CA PHE A 315 -8.10 -6.72 -13.22
C PHE A 315 -7.16 -6.24 -14.32
N ASN A 316 -7.70 -5.50 -15.30
CA ASN A 316 -6.89 -4.96 -16.39
C ASN A 316 -6.17 -3.71 -15.90
N LYS A 317 -4.93 -3.88 -15.42
CA LYS A 317 -4.12 -2.80 -14.85
C LYS A 317 -4.04 -1.58 -15.76
N THR A 318 -3.72 -1.76 -17.04
CA THR A 318 -3.60 -0.64 -18.01
C THR A 318 -4.90 0.13 -18.15
N LEU A 319 -6.02 -0.57 -18.35
CA LEU A 319 -7.33 0.10 -18.48
C LEU A 319 -7.78 0.75 -17.17
N SER A 320 -7.47 0.15 -16.02
CA SER A 320 -7.72 0.76 -14.71
C SER A 320 -6.89 2.03 -14.50
N GLU A 321 -5.63 2.06 -14.92
CA GLU A 321 -4.74 3.23 -14.78
C GLU A 321 -5.17 4.38 -15.69
N GLU A 322 -5.52 4.08 -16.94
CA GLU A 322 -6.13 5.04 -17.86
C GLU A 322 -7.45 5.58 -17.31
N PHE A 323 -8.30 4.69 -16.78
CA PHE A 323 -9.57 5.07 -16.19
C PHE A 323 -9.39 6.04 -15.02
N LEU A 324 -8.43 5.77 -14.13
CA LEU A 324 -8.07 6.62 -12.98
C LEU A 324 -7.32 7.90 -13.35
N ASN A 325 -6.93 8.06 -14.62
CA ASN A 325 -6.10 9.15 -15.11
C ASN A 325 -4.74 9.24 -14.38
N ILE A 326 -4.06 8.11 -14.23
CA ILE A 326 -2.70 8.03 -13.68
C ILE A 326 -1.72 7.47 -14.72
N ASP A 327 -0.43 7.71 -14.52
CA ASP A 327 0.60 7.49 -15.54
C ASP A 327 1.03 6.02 -15.72
N GLY A 328 0.75 5.14 -14.75
CA GLY A 328 1.11 3.71 -14.83
C GLY A 328 2.62 3.41 -14.80
N GLN A 329 3.45 4.43 -14.53
CA GLN A 329 4.92 4.34 -14.49
C GLN A 329 5.41 4.60 -13.06
N THR A 330 5.16 5.80 -12.56
CA THR A 330 5.48 6.29 -11.22
C THR A 330 4.35 6.06 -10.23
N ASN A 331 3.10 6.05 -10.71
CA ASN A 331 1.90 5.72 -9.95
C ASN A 331 1.26 4.47 -10.54
N ASN A 332 1.19 3.40 -9.76
CA ASN A 332 0.74 2.09 -10.25
C ASN A 332 -0.43 1.57 -9.42
N VAL A 333 -1.48 1.08 -10.07
CA VAL A 333 -2.51 0.30 -9.37
C VAL A 333 -1.91 -1.05 -8.98
N VAL A 334 -1.88 -1.33 -7.68
CA VAL A 334 -1.31 -2.58 -7.13
C VAL A 334 -2.37 -3.49 -6.51
N HIS A 335 -3.55 -2.96 -6.20
CA HIS A 335 -4.66 -3.74 -5.62
C HIS A 335 -6.01 -3.08 -5.90
N LEU A 336 -7.08 -3.87 -5.77
CA LEU A 336 -8.46 -3.45 -5.96
C LEU A 336 -9.37 -4.13 -4.94
N THR A 337 -10.21 -3.35 -4.25
CA THR A 337 -11.31 -3.86 -3.42
C THR A 337 -12.64 -3.36 -3.99
N LEU A 338 -13.58 -4.27 -4.23
CA LEU A 338 -14.95 -3.95 -4.57
C LEU A 338 -15.84 -4.05 -3.33
N LEU A 339 -16.76 -3.10 -3.17
CA LEU A 339 -17.69 -3.06 -2.06
C LEU A 339 -19.13 -2.80 -2.51
N SER A 340 -20.08 -3.41 -1.80
CA SER A 340 -21.51 -3.22 -1.98
C SER A 340 -22.25 -3.51 -0.67
N LYS A 341 -23.50 -3.10 -0.57
CA LYS A 341 -24.33 -3.30 0.64
C LYS A 341 -25.26 -4.50 0.54
#